data_AF-V5X7Z3-F1
#
_entry.id   AF-V5X7Z3-F1
#
_cell.length_a   1.000
_cell.length_b   1.000
_cell.length_c   1.000
_cell.angle_alpha   90.00
_cell.angle_beta   90.00
_cell.angle_gamma   90.00
#
_symmetry.space_group_name_H-M   'P 1'
#
loop_
_entity.id
_entity.type
_entity.pdbx_description
1 polymer ?
#
loop_
_entity_poly.entity_id
_entity_poly.type
_entity_poly.pdbx_seq_one_letter_code
_entity_poly.pdbx_strand_id
1 'polypeptide(L)'
;MTPNGESARLVATVAGVLAVLTASAGTASAAPAPPPPPNCTAADLTGVLTGVSAATSAYLFTHPPVNDFFTSLSGLDENERRAAMERFLTDNPQVRDELRAIRQPAKDFRNRCGG
;
A
#
# COMPACT_ATOMS: atom_id res chain seq x y z
N MET A 1 24.04 50.13 -26.01
CA MET A 1 23.29 48.89 -25.75
C MET A 1 23.54 48.52 -24.28
N THR A 2 22.66 48.96 -23.38
CA THR A 2 22.66 48.66 -21.93
C THR A 2 21.77 47.42 -21.66
N PRO A 3 21.69 46.84 -20.45
CA PRO A 3 22.69 46.73 -19.37
C PRO A 3 22.72 45.35 -18.62
N ASN A 4 23.81 45.13 -17.87
CA ASN A 4 23.95 44.68 -16.47
C ASN A 4 23.12 43.49 -15.91
N GLY A 5 23.84 42.51 -15.36
CA GLY A 5 23.29 41.50 -14.43
C GLY A 5 24.25 41.27 -13.26
N GLU A 6 24.13 42.08 -12.21
CA GLU A 6 24.73 41.81 -10.90
C GLU A 6 23.63 41.56 -9.85
N SER A 7 23.78 40.40 -9.21
CA SER A 7 23.58 40.15 -7.77
C SER A 7 22.25 40.50 -7.10
N ALA A 8 21.47 39.46 -6.77
CA ALA A 8 20.86 39.34 -5.45
C ALA A 8 20.56 37.86 -5.13
N ARG A 9 21.36 37.28 -4.22
CA ARG A 9 20.94 36.10 -3.46
C ARG A 9 19.78 36.53 -2.56
N LEU A 10 18.62 35.91 -2.71
CA LEU A 10 17.58 35.93 -1.68
C LEU A 10 17.24 34.50 -1.28
N VAL A 11 17.62 34.17 -0.05
CA VAL A 11 17.04 33.08 0.74
C VAL A 11 15.58 33.42 0.98
N ALA A 12 14.67 32.55 0.58
CA ALA A 12 13.25 32.65 0.92
C ALA A 12 12.74 31.27 1.35
N THR A 13 12.70 31.07 2.66
CA THR A 13 11.84 30.08 3.33
C THR A 13 10.39 30.44 3.06
N VAL A 14 9.62 29.56 2.41
CA VAL A 14 8.16 29.59 2.45
C VAL A 14 7.65 28.16 2.67
N ALA A 15 7.08 27.96 3.85
CA ALA A 15 6.26 26.82 4.18
C ALA A 15 4.95 26.86 3.37
N GLY A 16 4.56 25.70 2.84
CA GLY A 16 3.20 25.42 2.35
C GLY A 16 2.83 26.09 1.03
N VAL A 17 2.74 25.27 -0.03
CA VAL A 17 1.61 25.14 -0.96
C VAL A 17 2.07 24.20 -2.09
N LEU A 18 1.21 23.21 -2.36
CA LEU A 18 1.17 22.32 -3.52
C LEU A 18 1.84 22.93 -4.78
N ALA A 19 2.95 22.35 -5.24
CA ALA A 19 3.56 22.71 -6.52
C ALA A 19 4.11 21.47 -7.24
N VAL A 20 3.34 21.04 -8.24
CA VAL A 20 3.74 20.16 -9.34
C VAL A 20 4.89 20.81 -10.10
N LEU A 21 6.01 20.10 -10.28
CA LEU A 21 7.06 20.52 -11.22
C LEU A 21 7.79 19.30 -11.81
N THR A 22 7.58 19.03 -13.09
CA THR A 22 8.71 18.85 -14.02
C THR A 22 8.32 19.36 -15.40
N ALA A 23 9.00 20.43 -15.82
CA ALA A 23 8.91 21.02 -17.14
C ALA A 23 9.60 20.11 -18.16
N SER A 24 8.94 19.84 -19.28
CA SER A 24 9.61 19.51 -20.54
C SER A 24 9.06 20.43 -21.62
N ALA A 25 9.96 20.94 -22.45
CA ALA A 25 9.62 21.74 -23.61
C ALA A 25 8.65 20.94 -24.51
N GLY A 26 7.45 21.48 -24.67
CA GLY A 26 6.31 20.85 -25.33
C GLY A 26 5.08 21.30 -24.58
N THR A 27 4.21 22.08 -25.22
CA THR A 27 2.90 22.46 -24.66
C THR A 27 2.00 21.22 -24.60
N ALA A 28 2.33 20.27 -23.73
CA ALA A 28 1.46 19.19 -23.35
C ALA A 28 0.50 19.77 -22.31
N SER A 29 -0.69 20.15 -22.77
CA SER A 29 -1.85 20.33 -21.92
C SER A 29 -1.94 19.11 -21.00
N ALA A 30 -1.61 19.28 -19.72
CA ALA A 30 -1.88 18.26 -18.71
C ALA A 30 -3.39 18.23 -18.49
N ALA A 31 -4.10 17.57 -19.40
CA ALA A 31 -5.48 17.19 -19.15
C ALA A 31 -5.50 16.39 -17.83
N PRO A 32 -6.46 16.64 -16.94
CA PRO A 32 -6.60 15.83 -15.74
C PRO A 32 -6.64 14.35 -16.14
N ALA A 33 -5.91 13.51 -15.41
CA ALA A 33 -5.97 12.07 -15.61
C ALA A 33 -7.44 11.63 -15.60
N PRO A 34 -7.84 10.71 -16.48
CA PRO A 34 -9.21 10.22 -16.46
C PRO A 34 -9.54 9.72 -15.05
N PRO A 35 -10.77 9.94 -14.55
CA PRO A 35 -11.16 9.48 -13.23
C PRO A 35 -10.95 7.96 -13.13
N PRO A 36 -10.60 7.44 -11.94
CA PRO A 36 -10.43 6.01 -11.76
C PRO A 36 -11.71 5.26 -12.16
N PRO A 37 -11.58 4.01 -12.61
CA PRO A 37 -12.76 3.18 -12.88
C PRO A 37 -13.65 3.10 -11.63
N PRO A 38 -14.96 2.87 -11.79
CA PRO A 38 -15.89 2.83 -10.67
C PRO A 38 -15.48 1.75 -9.67
N ASN A 39 -15.56 2.07 -8.37
CA ASN A 39 -15.15 1.23 -7.24
C ASN A 39 -13.63 0.95 -7.14
N CYS A 40 -12.78 1.82 -7.71
CA CYS A 40 -11.32 1.73 -7.63
C CYS A 40 -10.71 2.94 -6.91
N THR A 41 -11.42 3.51 -5.93
CA THR A 41 -10.91 4.61 -5.11
C THR A 41 -10.15 4.10 -3.88
N ALA A 42 -9.48 5.01 -3.19
CA ALA A 42 -8.86 4.71 -1.89
C ALA A 42 -9.89 4.25 -0.84
N ALA A 43 -11.12 4.78 -0.89
CA ALA A 43 -12.21 4.36 -0.01
C ALA A 43 -12.60 2.90 -0.27
N ASP A 44 -12.68 2.50 -1.54
CA ASP A 44 -13.00 1.13 -1.93
C ASP A 44 -11.90 0.15 -1.50
N LEU A 45 -10.63 0.50 -1.73
CA LEU A 45 -9.50 -0.31 -1.28
C LEU A 45 -9.52 -0.48 0.24
N THR A 46 -9.74 0.60 0.99
CA THR A 46 -9.79 0.56 2.45
C THR A 46 -10.94 -0.31 2.94
N GLY A 47 -12.11 -0.25 2.28
CA GLY A 47 -13.23 -1.14 2.56
C GLY A 47 -12.88 -2.61 2.38
N VAL A 48 -12.23 -2.97 1.26
CA VAL A 48 -11.77 -4.34 1.00
C VAL A 48 -10.77 -4.80 2.06
N LEU A 49 -9.77 -3.99 2.38
CA LEU A 49 -8.74 -4.33 3.37
C LEU A 49 -9.34 -4.46 4.79
N THR A 50 -10.34 -3.65 5.11
CA THR A 50 -11.08 -3.75 6.38
C THR A 50 -11.82 -5.07 6.46
N GLY A 51 -12.50 -5.49 5.38
CA GLY A 51 -13.16 -6.80 5.28
C GLY A 51 -12.17 -7.97 5.44
N VAL A 52 -11.03 -7.92 4.76
CA VAL A 52 -9.97 -8.93 4.90
C VAL A 52 -9.44 -8.99 6.34
N SER A 53 -9.27 -7.84 6.99
CA SER A 53 -8.79 -7.77 8.38
C SER A 53 -9.82 -8.35 9.36
N ALA A 54 -11.10 -8.02 9.19
CA ALA A 54 -12.18 -8.58 10.00
C ALA A 54 -12.30 -10.12 9.83
N ALA A 55 -12.23 -10.61 8.58
CA ALA A 55 -12.24 -12.04 8.29
C ALA A 55 -11.02 -12.76 8.89
N THR A 56 -9.84 -12.14 8.84
CA THR A 56 -8.63 -12.66 9.48
C THR A 56 -8.81 -12.75 11.00
N SER A 57 -9.37 -11.72 11.63
CA SER A 57 -9.67 -11.74 13.08
C SER A 57 -10.59 -12.90 13.46
N ALA A 58 -11.71 -13.06 12.75
CA ALA A 58 -12.63 -14.18 12.97
C ALA A 58 -11.96 -15.55 12.75
N TYR A 59 -11.11 -15.67 11.73
CA TYR A 59 -10.34 -16.89 11.49
C TYR A 59 -9.41 -17.22 12.67
N LEU A 60 -8.66 -16.25 13.16
CA LEU A 60 -7.74 -16.47 14.29
C LEU A 60 -8.49 -16.90 15.56
N PHE A 61 -9.65 -16.29 15.87
CA PHE A 61 -10.45 -16.71 17.03
C PHE A 61 -11.02 -18.13 16.90
N THR A 62 -11.24 -18.61 15.69
CA THR A 62 -11.75 -19.97 15.42
C THR A 62 -10.63 -20.99 15.21
N HIS A 63 -9.38 -20.53 15.12
CA HIS A 63 -8.18 -21.36 14.94
C HIS A 63 -7.13 -21.02 16.01
N PRO A 64 -7.36 -21.39 17.30
CA PRO A 64 -6.48 -21.02 18.40
C PRO A 64 -4.99 -21.37 18.16
N PRO A 65 -4.63 -22.55 17.60
CA PRO A 65 -3.21 -22.84 17.30
C PRO A 65 -2.58 -21.89 16.28
N VAL A 66 -3.37 -21.40 15.30
CA VAL A 66 -2.89 -20.41 14.33
C VAL A 66 -2.75 -19.05 15.00
N ASN A 67 -3.70 -18.67 15.85
CA ASN A 67 -3.61 -17.44 16.63
C ASN A 67 -2.38 -17.41 17.55
N ASP A 68 -2.09 -18.52 18.22
CA ASP A 68 -0.92 -18.65 19.09
C ASP A 68 0.37 -18.51 18.29
N PHE A 69 0.44 -19.12 17.10
CA PHE A 69 1.57 -18.95 16.18
C PHE A 69 1.76 -17.49 15.75
N PHE A 70 0.70 -16.82 15.28
CA PHE A 70 0.82 -15.40 14.88
C PHE A 70 1.17 -14.49 16.05
N THR A 71 0.71 -14.81 17.26
CA THR A 71 1.05 -14.09 18.49
C THR A 71 2.53 -14.29 18.87
N SER A 72 3.06 -15.51 18.71
CA SER A 72 4.47 -15.81 19.01
C SER A 72 5.46 -15.11 18.09
N LEU A 73 5.01 -14.56 16.96
CA LEU A 73 5.86 -13.75 16.06
C LEU A 73 6.18 -12.37 16.65
N SER A 74 5.50 -11.95 17.72
CA SER A 74 5.77 -10.67 18.37
C SER A 74 7.18 -10.64 18.94
N GLY A 75 7.95 -9.60 18.57
CA GLY A 75 9.32 -9.40 19.05
C GLY A 75 10.41 -10.06 18.20
N LEU A 76 10.04 -10.89 17.22
CA LEU A 76 11.00 -11.41 16.23
C LEU A 76 11.44 -10.30 15.27
N ASP A 77 12.68 -10.40 14.77
CA ASP A 77 13.10 -9.56 13.67
C ASP A 77 12.40 -9.94 12.35
N GLU A 78 12.56 -9.11 11.32
CA GLU A 78 11.85 -9.34 10.05
C GLU A 78 12.24 -10.66 9.36
N ASN A 79 13.51 -11.04 9.42
CA ASN A 79 14.02 -12.25 8.78
C ASN A 79 13.56 -13.49 9.52
N GLU A 80 13.65 -13.49 10.85
CA GLU A 80 13.14 -14.55 11.71
C GLU A 80 11.64 -14.76 11.50
N ARG A 81 10.87 -13.66 11.51
CA ARG A 81 9.42 -13.70 11.26
C ARG A 81 9.09 -14.28 9.89
N ARG A 82 9.84 -13.91 8.85
CA ARG A 82 9.64 -14.44 7.49
C ARG A 82 9.91 -15.94 7.43
N ALA A 83 11.02 -16.38 8.00
CA ALA A 83 11.40 -17.79 8.04
C ALA A 83 10.37 -18.64 8.83
N ALA A 84 9.92 -18.14 9.99
CA ALA A 84 8.90 -18.80 10.80
C ALA A 84 7.57 -18.93 10.04
N MET A 85 7.14 -17.86 9.35
CA MET A 85 5.92 -17.86 8.52
C MET A 85 6.02 -18.88 7.38
N GLU A 86 7.13 -18.90 6.65
CA GLU A 86 7.34 -19.82 5.54
C GLU A 86 7.31 -21.28 6.01
N ARG A 87 8.01 -21.58 7.10
CA ARG A 87 8.02 -22.91 7.71
C ARG A 87 6.61 -23.34 8.12
N PHE A 88 5.90 -22.47 8.84
CA PHE A 88 4.55 -22.75 9.32
C PHE A 88 3.58 -23.01 8.16
N LEU A 89 3.57 -22.19 7.12
CA LEU A 89 2.66 -22.35 5.96
C LEU A 89 3.05 -23.51 5.04
N THR A 90 4.31 -23.96 5.09
CA THR A 90 4.75 -25.18 4.40
C THR A 90 4.24 -26.41 5.12
N ASP A 91 4.37 -26.45 6.44
CA ASP A 91 3.92 -27.55 7.29
C ASP A 91 2.38 -27.61 7.40
N ASN A 92 1.69 -26.48 7.18
CA ASN A 92 0.23 -26.34 7.30
C ASN A 92 -0.40 -25.88 5.97
N PRO A 93 -0.47 -26.75 4.94
CA PRO A 93 -0.98 -26.37 3.62
C PRO A 93 -2.45 -25.95 3.64
N GLN A 94 -3.27 -26.54 4.51
CA GLN A 94 -4.67 -26.14 4.67
C GLN A 94 -4.79 -24.69 5.18
N VAL A 95 -4.08 -24.34 6.27
CA VAL A 95 -4.05 -22.98 6.83
C VAL A 95 -3.58 -21.97 5.79
N ARG A 96 -2.56 -22.33 5.00
CA ARG A 96 -2.08 -21.51 3.90
C ARG A 96 -3.19 -21.24 2.88
N ASP A 97 -3.95 -22.25 2.50
CA ASP A 97 -5.00 -22.11 1.49
C ASP A 97 -6.21 -21.34 2.02
N GLU A 98 -6.56 -21.51 3.30
CA GLU A 98 -7.58 -20.71 4.00
C GLU A 98 -7.17 -19.23 4.11
N LEU A 99 -5.93 -18.93 4.52
CA LEU A 99 -5.42 -17.56 4.56
C LEU A 99 -5.33 -16.92 3.16
N ARG A 100 -5.04 -17.73 2.13
CA ARG A 100 -5.13 -17.27 0.73
C ARG A 100 -6.57 -16.93 0.36
N ALA A 101 -7.54 -17.74 0.76
CA ALA A 101 -8.97 -17.48 0.52
C ALA A 101 -9.40 -16.16 1.17
N ILE A 102 -9.05 -15.94 2.44
CA ILE A 102 -9.34 -14.70 3.18
C ILE A 102 -8.79 -13.47 2.47
N ARG A 103 -7.61 -13.57 1.84
CA ARG A 103 -6.95 -12.45 1.14
C ARG A 103 -7.35 -12.30 -0.33
N GLN A 104 -8.16 -13.20 -0.90
CA GLN A 104 -8.57 -13.08 -2.31
C GLN A 104 -9.21 -11.74 -2.65
N PRO A 105 -10.11 -11.14 -1.84
CA PRO A 105 -10.74 -9.87 -2.19
C PRO A 105 -9.74 -8.75 -2.48
N ALA A 106 -8.62 -8.69 -1.73
CA ALA A 106 -7.57 -7.70 -1.96
C ALA A 106 -6.78 -7.98 -3.25
N LYS A 107 -6.54 -9.26 -3.57
CA LYS A 107 -5.91 -9.66 -4.84
C LYS A 107 -6.81 -9.31 -6.02
N ASP A 108 -8.10 -9.62 -5.92
CA ASP A 108 -9.08 -9.35 -6.96
C ASP A 108 -9.26 -7.85 -7.19
N PHE A 109 -9.26 -7.06 -6.11
CA PHE A 109 -9.26 -5.60 -6.20
C PHE A 109 -8.04 -5.10 -6.98
N ARG A 110 -6.83 -5.55 -6.61
CA ARG A 110 -5.59 -5.15 -7.33
C ARG A 110 -5.63 -5.53 -8.80
N ASN A 111 -6.10 -6.74 -9.12
CA ASN A 111 -6.19 -7.22 -10.51
C ASN A 111 -7.18 -6.39 -11.34
N ARG A 112 -8.25 -5.87 -10.71
CA ARG A 112 -9.26 -5.04 -11.37
C ARG A 112 -8.87 -3.57 -11.47
N CYS A 113 -8.20 -3.04 -10.45
CA CYS A 113 -7.97 -1.61 -10.26
C CYS A 113 -6.53 -1.16 -10.55
N GLY A 114 -5.61 -2.07 -10.88
CA GLY A 114 -4.25 -1.73 -11.31
C GLY A 114 -3.43 -1.05 -10.21
N GLY A 115 -3.20 -1.80 -9.13
CA GLY A 115 -2.54 -1.29 -7.91
C GLY A 115 -1.17 -0.65 -8.10
#